data_AF-A0A9X5X5R8-F1
#
_entry.id   AF-A0A9X5X5R8-F1
#
_cell.length_a   1.000
_cell.length_b   1.000
_cell.length_c   1.000
_cell.angle_alpha   90.00
_cell.angle_beta   90.00
_cell.angle_gamma   90.00
#
_symmetry.space_group_name_H-M   'P 1'
#
loop_
_entity.id
_entity.type
_entity.pdbx_description
1 polymer ?
#
loop_
_entity_poly.entity_id
_entity_poly.type
_entity_poly.pdbx_seq_one_letter_code
_entity_poly.pdbx_strand_id
1 'polypeptide(L)'
;MAQLMREEGAHLDSLHELPEGESWLLVQFTGDGQDEVDEQGRELIRALGRGEDDPTVAFSEDPAREHKMLKAREAGLGVTARPPDGRETWEGWEDSAVAPEVLGDYLRDLKKLFADFGYDHPSLYGHFGQGCVHTRIPFELTTAEGVARFRDFLFRAADLVASYGGSLS
;
A
#
# COMPACT_ATOMS: atom_id res chain seq x y z
N MET A 1 3.00 5.57 4.55
CA MET A 1 4.31 5.68 3.88
C MET A 1 4.63 7.09 3.40
N ALA A 2 4.03 7.61 2.32
CA ALA A 2 4.44 8.92 1.79
C ALA A 2 4.07 10.13 2.65
N GLN A 3 2.90 10.10 3.28
CA GLN A 3 2.54 11.11 4.27
C GLN A 3 3.62 11.19 5.36
N LEU A 4 3.97 10.04 5.96
CA LEU A 4 5.04 9.94 6.96
C LEU A 4 6.41 10.42 6.44
N MET A 5 6.78 10.06 5.20
CA MET A 5 8.03 10.52 4.58
C MET A 5 8.07 12.05 4.40
N ARG A 6 6.93 12.67 4.03
CA ARG A 6 6.82 14.13 3.83
C ARG A 6 6.78 14.90 5.15
N GLU A 7 6.00 14.44 6.13
CA GLU A 7 5.88 15.07 7.45
C GLU A 7 7.25 15.16 8.15
N GLU A 8 8.11 14.16 7.93
CA GLU A 8 9.39 14.01 8.64
C GLU A 8 10.64 14.34 7.79
N GLY A 9 10.48 14.63 6.50
CA GLY A 9 11.59 14.96 5.61
C GLY A 9 12.56 13.81 5.32
N ALA A 10 12.13 12.56 5.47
CA ALA A 10 12.94 11.36 5.28
C ALA A 10 12.66 10.68 3.92
N HIS A 11 13.71 10.18 3.26
CA HIS A 11 13.63 9.52 1.95
C HIS A 11 12.94 10.36 0.86
N LEU A 12 13.01 11.69 0.96
CA LEU A 12 12.39 12.63 0.01
C LEU A 12 12.88 12.43 -1.42
N ASP A 13 14.15 12.07 -1.60
CA ASP A 13 14.73 11.73 -2.91
C ASP A 13 13.96 10.60 -3.61
N SER A 14 13.42 9.64 -2.86
CA SER A 14 12.60 8.55 -3.41
C SER A 14 11.17 9.01 -3.72
N LEU A 15 10.65 10.03 -3.02
CA LEU A 15 9.35 10.63 -3.34
C LEU A 15 9.38 11.50 -4.60
N HIS A 16 10.54 12.08 -4.94
CA HIS A 16 10.70 12.86 -6.17
C HIS A 16 10.57 12.02 -7.45
N GLU A 17 10.69 10.69 -7.35
CA GLU A 17 10.46 9.77 -8.47
C GLU A 17 8.97 9.43 -8.66
N LEU A 18 8.09 9.81 -7.71
CA LEU A 18 6.67 9.52 -7.71
C LEU A 18 5.85 10.77 -8.11
N PRO A 19 4.73 10.61 -8.83
CA PRO A 19 3.88 11.74 -9.22
C PRO A 19 3.13 12.33 -8.02
N GLU A 20 2.38 13.41 -8.22
CA GLU A 20 1.57 14.00 -7.16
C GLU A 20 0.56 12.97 -6.60
N GLY A 21 0.41 12.94 -5.28
CA GLY A 21 -0.48 12.01 -4.61
C GLY A 21 -0.07 11.67 -3.18
N GLU A 22 -0.95 10.94 -2.48
CA GLU A 22 -0.73 10.43 -1.11
C GLU A 22 -0.60 8.90 -1.08
N SER A 23 -0.91 8.25 -2.20
CA SER A 23 -0.83 6.81 -2.43
C SER A 23 -0.65 6.58 -3.92
N TRP A 24 0.09 5.54 -4.29
CA TRP A 24 0.36 5.23 -5.69
C TRP A 24 0.13 3.75 -5.96
N LEU A 25 -0.39 3.46 -7.14
CA LEU A 25 -0.42 2.13 -7.71
C LEU A 25 0.70 2.05 -8.75
N LEU A 26 1.73 1.25 -8.47
CA LEU A 26 2.78 0.96 -9.44
C LEU A 26 2.35 -0.23 -10.30
N VAL A 27 2.25 -0.01 -11.60
CA VAL A 27 1.87 -1.03 -12.60
C VAL A 27 3.03 -1.23 -13.55
N GLN A 28 3.43 -2.47 -13.76
CA GLN A 28 4.47 -2.85 -14.73
C GLN A 28 3.86 -3.72 -15.81
N PHE A 29 4.15 -3.38 -17.06
CA PHE A 29 3.77 -4.15 -18.24
C PHE A 29 5.01 -4.87 -18.78
N THR A 30 4.80 -6.07 -19.32
CA THR A 30 5.85 -6.88 -19.93
C THR A 30 5.31 -7.52 -21.20
N GLY A 31 6.17 -7.71 -22.20
CA GLY A 31 5.79 -8.21 -23.51
C GLY A 31 7.02 -8.41 -24.39
N ASP A 32 6.79 -8.85 -25.62
CA ASP A 32 7.87 -9.23 -26.55
C ASP A 32 8.44 -8.02 -27.32
N GLY A 33 7.81 -6.85 -27.24
CA GLY A 33 8.25 -5.63 -27.92
C GLY A 33 7.90 -4.36 -27.15
N GLN A 34 8.79 -3.38 -27.21
CA GLN A 34 8.66 -2.09 -26.51
C GLN A 34 7.37 -1.36 -26.90
N ASP A 35 7.12 -1.18 -28.21
CA ASP A 35 5.93 -0.46 -28.70
C ASP A 35 4.61 -1.09 -28.22
N GLU A 36 4.55 -2.42 -28.11
CA GLU A 36 3.37 -3.13 -27.62
C GLU A 36 3.16 -2.88 -26.12
N VAL A 37 4.23 -3.00 -25.34
CA VAL A 37 4.22 -2.78 -23.89
C VAL A 37 3.84 -1.33 -23.57
N ASP A 38 4.39 -0.38 -24.30
CA ASP A 38 4.12 1.04 -24.09
C ASP A 38 2.66 1.38 -24.44
N GLU A 39 2.11 0.77 -25.50
CA GLU A 39 0.70 0.95 -25.84
C GLU A 39 -0.23 0.38 -24.76
N GLN A 40 0.09 -0.75 -24.13
CA GLN A 40 -0.68 -1.27 -22.99
C GLN A 40 -0.72 -0.26 -21.81
N GLY A 41 0.42 0.37 -21.53
CA GLY A 41 0.50 1.44 -20.52
C GLY A 41 -0.36 2.65 -20.88
N ARG A 42 -0.30 3.10 -22.14
CA ARG A 42 -1.14 4.19 -22.67
C ARG A 42 -2.62 3.85 -22.66
N GLU A 43 -2.98 2.61 -22.99
CA GLU A 43 -4.37 2.13 -22.92
C GLU A 43 -4.92 2.21 -21.49
N LEU A 44 -4.14 1.79 -20.49
CA LEU A 44 -4.55 1.93 -19.09
C LEU A 44 -4.76 3.41 -18.72
N ILE A 45 -3.82 4.29 -19.06
CA ILE A 45 -3.92 5.73 -18.78
C ILE A 45 -5.19 6.31 -19.42
N ARG A 46 -5.48 5.97 -20.69
CA ARG A 46 -6.70 6.39 -21.39
C ARG A 46 -7.97 5.81 -20.76
N ALA A 47 -7.97 4.55 -20.34
CA ALA A 47 -9.10 3.91 -19.66
C ALA A 47 -9.41 4.57 -18.31
N LEU A 48 -8.40 5.12 -17.64
CA LEU A 48 -8.55 5.93 -16.43
C LEU A 48 -9.03 7.37 -16.73
N GLY A 49 -9.16 7.75 -18.00
CA GLY A 49 -9.54 9.10 -18.42
C GLY A 49 -8.47 10.15 -18.18
N ARG A 50 -7.19 9.75 -18.16
CA ARG A 50 -6.03 10.62 -17.88
C ARG A 50 -5.15 10.79 -19.11
N GLY A 51 -4.25 11.77 -19.05
CA GLY A 51 -3.15 11.97 -20.00
C GLY A 51 -1.81 11.55 -19.40
N GLU A 52 -0.80 11.35 -20.25
CA GLU A 52 0.59 11.11 -19.81
C GLU A 52 1.19 12.33 -19.10
N ASP A 53 0.68 13.53 -19.39
CA ASP A 53 1.05 14.81 -18.81
C ASP A 53 0.26 15.17 -17.53
N ASP A 54 -0.65 14.30 -17.09
CA ASP A 54 -1.38 14.48 -15.83
C ASP A 54 -0.38 14.45 -14.65
N PRO A 55 -0.42 15.42 -13.72
CA PRO A 55 0.53 15.50 -12.60
C PRO A 55 0.48 14.29 -11.65
N THR A 56 -0.59 13.50 -11.70
CA THR A 56 -0.77 12.27 -10.91
C THR A 56 -0.32 11.00 -11.65
N VAL A 57 0.17 11.13 -12.88
CA VAL A 57 0.67 10.03 -13.72
C VAL A 57 2.18 10.14 -13.88
N ALA A 58 2.87 9.00 -13.75
CA ALA A 58 4.28 8.86 -14.04
C ALA A 58 4.48 7.67 -14.98
N PHE A 59 4.39 7.93 -16.28
CA PHE A 59 4.69 6.94 -17.32
C PHE A 59 6.21 6.92 -17.62
N SER A 60 6.79 5.76 -17.89
CA SER A 60 8.21 5.59 -18.19
C SER A 60 8.40 4.47 -19.20
N GLU A 61 9.20 4.73 -20.22
CA GLU A 61 9.71 3.72 -21.18
C GLU A 61 11.22 3.50 -21.00
N ASP A 62 11.84 4.19 -20.02
CA ASP A 62 13.25 4.05 -19.67
C ASP A 62 13.41 3.00 -18.56
N PRO A 63 14.02 1.84 -18.84
CA PRO A 63 14.25 0.78 -17.85
C PRO A 63 15.06 1.24 -16.63
N ALA A 64 15.95 2.21 -16.79
CA ALA A 64 16.76 2.71 -15.69
C ALA A 64 15.89 3.50 -14.68
N ARG A 65 14.93 4.28 -15.18
CA ARG A 65 13.96 5.00 -14.36
C ARG A 65 12.94 4.05 -13.74
N GLU A 66 12.41 3.10 -14.50
CA GLU A 66 11.50 2.07 -13.97
C GLU A 66 12.14 1.31 -12.80
N HIS A 67 13.41 0.93 -12.93
CA HIS A 67 14.14 0.27 -11.86
C HIS A 67 14.32 1.15 -10.61
N LYS A 68 14.48 2.47 -10.77
CA LYS A 68 14.49 3.40 -9.63
C LYS A 68 13.12 3.48 -8.95
N MET A 69 12.04 3.54 -9.71
CA MET A 69 10.67 3.54 -9.17
C MET A 69 10.37 2.26 -8.37
N LEU A 70 10.82 1.10 -8.88
CA LEU A 70 10.73 -0.18 -8.17
C LEU A 70 11.53 -0.16 -6.86
N LYS A 71 12.76 0.36 -6.89
CA LYS A 71 13.56 0.52 -5.67
C LYS A 71 12.92 1.48 -4.67
N ALA A 72 12.29 2.56 -5.13
CA ALA A 72 11.57 3.48 -4.25
C ALA A 72 10.39 2.78 -3.55
N ARG A 73 9.63 1.95 -4.29
CA ARG A 73 8.59 1.07 -3.71
C ARG A 73 9.16 0.13 -2.65
N GLU A 74 10.24 -0.58 -2.97
CA GLU A 74 10.89 -1.53 -2.05
C GLU A 74 11.43 -0.84 -0.79
N ALA A 75 12.10 0.31 -0.95
CA ALA A 75 12.65 1.09 0.16
C ALA A 75 11.56 1.67 1.07
N GLY A 76 10.40 2.00 0.48
CA GLY A 76 9.24 2.50 1.19
C GLY A 76 8.74 1.57 2.31
N LEU A 77 8.95 0.26 2.17
CA LEU A 77 8.61 -0.74 3.19
C LEU A 77 9.36 -0.49 4.52
N GLY A 78 10.66 -0.20 4.45
CA GLY A 78 11.49 0.00 5.64
C GLY A 78 11.05 1.21 6.47
N VAL A 79 10.55 2.26 5.81
CA VAL A 79 10.06 3.48 6.47
C VAL A 79 8.76 3.24 7.23
N THR A 80 7.96 2.25 6.79
CA THR A 80 6.71 1.92 7.46
C THR A 80 6.89 1.10 8.74
N ALA A 81 8.05 0.46 8.95
CA ALA A 81 8.31 -0.38 10.12
C ALA A 81 8.74 0.41 11.35
N ARG A 82 9.42 1.55 11.15
CA ARG A 82 9.84 2.46 12.23
C ARG A 82 9.54 3.90 11.84
N PRO A 83 8.29 4.34 12.02
CA PRO A 83 7.92 5.73 11.86
C PRO A 83 8.90 6.65 12.63
N PRO A 84 9.39 7.74 12.01
CA PRO A 84 10.31 8.66 12.66
C PRO A 84 9.71 9.43 13.84
N ASP A 85 8.37 9.44 13.97
CA ASP A 85 7.63 10.02 15.10
C ASP A 85 7.81 9.24 16.42
N GLY A 86 8.62 8.18 16.40
CA GLY A 86 9.00 7.38 17.55
C GLY A 86 7.97 6.33 17.94
N ARG A 87 6.81 6.26 17.26
CA ARG A 87 5.85 5.18 17.47
C ARG A 87 6.38 3.90 16.84
N GLU A 88 6.29 2.80 17.58
CA GLU A 88 6.56 1.49 17.04
C GLU A 88 5.31 0.98 16.32
N THR A 89 5.44 0.70 15.04
CA THR A 89 4.43 0.00 14.26
C THR A 89 4.88 -1.43 14.05
N TRP A 90 3.95 -2.34 14.22
CA TRP A 90 4.22 -3.75 14.23
C TRP A 90 3.61 -4.41 13.01
N GLU A 91 4.24 -5.51 12.62
CA GLU A 91 3.57 -6.59 11.88
C GLU A 91 2.41 -7.12 12.73
N GLY A 92 1.48 -7.85 12.10
CA GLY A 92 0.54 -8.68 12.85
C GLY A 92 -0.81 -8.87 12.16
N TRP A 93 -1.15 -8.01 11.20
CA TRP A 93 -2.18 -8.26 10.21
C TRP A 93 -1.59 -8.12 8.81
N GLU A 94 -0.86 -9.15 8.43
CA GLU A 94 -0.18 -9.22 7.14
C GLU A 94 -0.91 -10.23 6.24
N ASP A 95 -0.70 -10.11 4.93
CA ASP A 95 -1.11 -11.12 3.94
C ASP A 95 -2.61 -11.44 3.91
N SER A 96 -3.46 -10.48 4.29
CA SER A 96 -4.89 -10.60 4.08
C SER A 96 -5.22 -10.39 2.60
N ALA A 97 -5.93 -11.34 1.99
CA ALA A 97 -6.24 -11.33 0.58
C ALA A 97 -7.73 -11.53 0.31
N VAL A 98 -8.28 -10.76 -0.62
CA VAL A 98 -9.65 -10.91 -1.14
C VAL A 98 -9.62 -10.87 -2.67
N ALA A 99 -10.72 -11.21 -3.33
CA ALA A 99 -10.78 -11.06 -4.79
C ALA A 99 -10.58 -9.57 -5.19
N PRO A 100 -9.78 -9.25 -6.23
CA PRO A 100 -9.49 -7.86 -6.62
C PRO A 100 -10.74 -6.99 -6.84
N GLU A 101 -11.83 -7.59 -7.30
CA GLU A 101 -13.11 -6.91 -7.58
C GLU A 101 -13.78 -6.35 -6.32
N VAL A 102 -13.50 -6.95 -5.15
CA VAL A 102 -14.06 -6.53 -3.85
C VAL A 102 -13.02 -5.87 -2.94
N LEU A 103 -11.76 -5.76 -3.38
CA LEU A 103 -10.66 -5.20 -2.60
C LEU A 103 -10.98 -3.78 -2.08
N GLY A 104 -11.59 -2.94 -2.91
CA GLY A 104 -11.92 -1.56 -2.53
C GLY A 104 -12.91 -1.48 -1.36
N ASP A 105 -13.88 -2.39 -1.29
CA ASP A 105 -14.84 -2.46 -0.20
C ASP A 105 -14.19 -3.03 1.07
N TYR A 106 -13.42 -4.11 0.94
CA TYR A 106 -12.62 -4.66 2.04
C TYR A 106 -11.71 -3.61 2.69
N LEU A 107 -10.96 -2.84 1.89
CA LEU A 107 -10.08 -1.78 2.38
C LEU A 107 -10.83 -0.68 3.14
N ARG A 108 -12.04 -0.32 2.69
CA ARG A 108 -12.89 0.66 3.38
C ARG A 108 -13.36 0.15 4.74
N ASP A 109 -13.73 -1.12 4.83
CA ASP A 109 -14.16 -1.72 6.09
C ASP A 109 -13.00 -1.99 7.04
N LEU A 110 -11.84 -2.40 6.51
CA LEU A 110 -10.61 -2.54 7.29
C LEU A 110 -10.18 -1.18 7.87
N LYS A 111 -10.32 -0.09 7.11
CA LYS A 111 -10.08 1.28 7.61
C LYS A 111 -11.01 1.64 8.78
N LYS A 112 -12.28 1.26 8.73
CA LYS A 112 -13.21 1.46 9.86
C LYS A 112 -12.78 0.65 11.07
N LEU A 113 -12.35 -0.60 10.87
CA LEU A 113 -11.87 -1.46 11.95
C LEU A 113 -10.64 -0.87 12.64
N PHE A 114 -9.69 -0.28 11.89
CA PHE A 114 -8.57 0.44 12.49
C PHE A 114 -9.03 1.59 13.38
N ALA A 115 -9.99 2.40 12.91
CA ALA A 115 -10.55 3.52 13.68
C ALA A 115 -11.26 3.04 14.96
N ASP A 116 -12.01 1.93 14.92
CA ASP A 116 -12.67 1.34 16.09
C ASP A 116 -11.67 0.97 17.20
N PHE A 117 -10.46 0.58 16.83
CA PHE A 117 -9.40 0.22 17.78
C PHE A 117 -8.47 1.38 18.16
N GLY A 118 -8.66 2.56 17.56
CA GLY A 118 -7.78 3.71 17.74
C GLY A 118 -6.39 3.53 17.10
N TYR A 119 -6.30 2.67 16.08
CA TYR A 119 -5.07 2.47 15.32
C TYR A 119 -5.01 3.48 14.18
N ASP A 120 -4.61 4.70 14.52
CA ASP A 120 -4.47 5.79 13.54
C ASP A 120 -3.26 5.58 12.62
N HIS A 121 -3.40 6.01 11.36
CA HIS A 121 -2.33 6.01 10.35
C HIS A 121 -1.62 4.65 10.12
N PRO A 122 -2.34 3.52 9.94
CA PRO A 122 -1.70 2.29 9.51
C PRO A 122 -1.09 2.50 8.12
N SER A 123 0.10 1.95 7.89
CA SER A 123 0.66 1.91 6.53
C SER A 123 0.12 0.70 5.81
N LEU A 124 -0.50 0.90 4.63
CA LEU A 124 -0.97 -0.16 3.77
C LEU A 124 -0.12 -0.22 2.50
N TYR A 125 0.27 -1.44 2.12
CA TYR A 125 0.98 -1.72 0.87
C TYR A 125 0.70 -3.15 0.42
N GLY A 126 1.11 -3.50 -0.79
CA GLY A 126 1.10 -4.90 -1.23
C GLY A 126 0.78 -5.11 -2.69
N HIS A 127 0.07 -6.19 -2.95
CA HIS A 127 -0.13 -6.78 -4.26
C HIS A 127 -1.61 -6.64 -4.62
N PHE A 128 -2.02 -5.41 -4.92
CA PHE A 128 -3.43 -5.06 -5.17
C PHE A 128 -4.01 -5.79 -6.38
N GLY A 129 -3.19 -6.09 -7.39
CA GLY A 129 -3.60 -6.91 -8.53
C GLY A 129 -3.94 -8.36 -8.16
N GLN A 130 -3.41 -8.86 -7.05
CA GLN A 130 -3.75 -10.15 -6.45
C GLN A 130 -4.71 -10.01 -5.26
N GLY A 131 -5.17 -8.79 -4.97
CA GLY A 131 -6.03 -8.49 -3.83
C GLY A 131 -5.40 -8.71 -2.46
N CYS A 132 -4.06 -8.80 -2.38
CA CYS A 132 -3.31 -9.07 -1.16
C CYS A 132 -2.72 -7.78 -0.55
N VAL A 133 -2.94 -7.60 0.76
CA VAL A 133 -2.62 -6.38 1.50
C VAL A 133 -1.80 -6.71 2.74
N HIS A 134 -0.74 -5.94 2.94
CA HIS A 134 0.14 -5.92 4.09
C HIS A 134 -0.07 -4.63 4.88
N THR A 135 0.15 -4.67 6.20
CA THR A 135 -0.13 -3.53 7.07
C THR A 135 0.88 -3.35 8.18
N ARG A 136 1.29 -2.10 8.45
CA ARG A 136 2.01 -1.73 9.68
C ARG A 136 1.09 -0.96 10.59
N ILE A 137 0.89 -1.49 11.80
CA ILE A 137 -0.15 -1.02 12.72
C ILE A 137 0.50 -0.66 14.06
N PRO A 138 0.17 0.49 14.68
CA PRO A 138 0.71 0.90 15.97
C PRO A 138 0.08 0.12 17.14
N PHE A 139 0.29 -1.19 17.19
CA PHE A 139 -0.14 -2.02 18.30
C PHE A 139 0.60 -1.66 19.60
N GLU A 140 -0.11 -1.75 20.73
CA GLU A 140 0.50 -1.70 22.06
C GLU A 140 0.75 -3.14 22.52
N LEU A 141 2.00 -3.60 22.43
CA LEU A 141 2.36 -4.99 22.75
C LEU A 141 3.16 -5.12 24.05
N THR A 142 3.39 -4.02 24.77
CA THR A 142 4.19 -3.99 26.01
C THR A 142 3.35 -4.13 27.28
N THR A 143 2.02 -4.05 27.16
CA THR A 143 1.07 -4.19 28.27
C THR A 143 0.11 -5.35 28.06
N ALA A 144 -0.37 -5.95 29.15
CA ALA A 144 -1.34 -7.06 29.07
C ALA A 144 -2.67 -6.63 28.41
N GLU A 145 -3.13 -5.41 28.69
CA GLU A 145 -4.32 -4.84 28.06
C GLU A 145 -4.12 -4.62 26.56
N GLY A 146 -2.96 -4.09 26.16
CA GLY A 146 -2.61 -3.90 24.75
C GLY A 146 -2.56 -5.22 23.97
N VAL A 147 -1.97 -6.27 24.55
CA VAL A 147 -1.95 -7.62 23.96
C VAL A 147 -3.37 -8.21 23.84
N ALA A 148 -4.24 -7.97 24.83
CA ALA A 148 -5.64 -8.39 24.74
C ALA A 148 -6.39 -7.65 23.62
N ARG A 149 -6.19 -6.33 23.48
CA ARG A 149 -6.76 -5.53 22.38
C ARG A 149 -6.23 -5.98 21.01
N PHE A 150 -4.94 -6.27 20.89
CA PHE A 150 -4.33 -6.82 19.68
C PHE A 150 -5.01 -8.13 19.29
N ARG A 151 -5.20 -9.05 20.24
CA ARG A 151 -5.93 -10.30 19.99
C ARG A 151 -7.35 -10.03 19.48
N ASP A 152 -8.11 -9.17 20.14
CA ASP A 152 -9.48 -8.84 19.73
C ASP A 152 -9.54 -8.23 18.33
N PHE A 153 -8.56 -7.40 17.97
CA PHE A 153 -8.41 -6.86 16.62
C PHE A 153 -8.22 -7.97 15.60
N LEU A 154 -7.30 -8.92 15.84
CA LEU A 154 -7.04 -10.03 14.92
C LEU A 154 -8.28 -10.90 14.68
N PHE A 155 -9.09 -11.18 15.71
CA PHE A 155 -10.33 -11.93 15.52
C PHE A 155 -11.32 -11.17 14.63
N ARG A 156 -11.52 -9.87 14.87
CA ARG A 156 -12.42 -9.04 14.05
C ARG A 156 -11.91 -8.87 12.62
N ALA A 157 -10.60 -8.77 12.44
CA ALA A 157 -9.99 -8.68 11.12
C ALA A 157 -10.11 -10.01 10.35
N ALA A 158 -9.97 -11.15 11.04
CA ALA A 158 -10.20 -12.48 10.48
C ALA A 158 -11.66 -12.69 10.05
N ASP A 159 -12.62 -12.30 10.90
CA ASP A 159 -14.04 -12.34 10.55
C ASP A 159 -14.34 -11.44 9.34
N LEU A 160 -13.71 -10.26 9.29
CA LEU A 160 -13.86 -9.33 8.19
C LEU A 160 -13.38 -9.93 6.87
N VAL A 161 -12.12 -10.37 6.78
CA VAL A 161 -11.59 -10.94 5.51
C VAL A 161 -12.36 -12.19 5.09
N ALA A 162 -12.76 -13.04 6.05
CA ALA A 162 -13.58 -14.22 5.78
C ALA A 162 -14.97 -13.84 5.23
N SER A 163 -15.58 -12.75 5.70
CA SER A 163 -16.88 -12.26 5.20
C SER A 163 -16.84 -11.82 3.72
N TYR A 164 -15.65 -11.45 3.22
CA TYR A 164 -15.39 -11.15 1.81
C TYR A 164 -14.97 -12.40 1.00
N GLY A 165 -14.99 -13.59 1.62
CA GLY A 165 -14.51 -14.83 0.99
C GLY A 165 -12.99 -14.87 0.80
N GLY A 166 -12.25 -14.07 1.56
CA GLY A 166 -10.81 -13.95 1.46
C GLY A 166 -10.04 -14.99 2.27
N SER A 167 -8.72 -14.83 2.29
CA SER A 167 -7.77 -15.62 3.07
C SER A 167 -6.89 -14.75 3.97
N LEU A 168 -6.33 -15.37 5.01
CA LEU A 168 -5.28 -14.81 5.86
C LEU A 168 -4.24 -15.91 6.16
N SER A 169 -3.02 -15.54 6.52
CA SER A 169 -1.93 -16.46 6.88
C SER A 169 -1.12 -15.98 8.08
#